data_AF-A0A519U623-F1
#
_entry.id   AF-A0A519U623-F1
#
_cell.length_a   1.000
_cell.length_b   1.000
_cell.length_c   1.000
_cell.angle_alpha   90.00
_cell.angle_beta   90.00
_cell.angle_gamma   90.00
#
_symmetry.space_group_name_H-M   'P 1'
#
loop_
_entity.id
_entity.type
_entity.pdbx_description
1 polymer ?
#
loop_
_entity_poly.entity_id
_entity_poly.type
_entity_poly.pdbx_seq_one_letter_code
_entity_poly.pdbx_strand_id
1 'polypeptide(L)'
;MAAAVLMALMLSSEGSTPSAPIGVIIYMAPITYLFVRFGVGNVLDYFKRKQLSKQILPELRKLSAKMNTIADELDSFTILPQRYRTIHAVDSIGNYLVNKRADTLKEAINLYEDQLHKQNQLRNQQLHIQQNNHIIQQNREMIKAQKITNSRLRWLDI
;
A
#
# COMPACT_ATOMS: atom_id res chain seq x y z
N MET A 1 14.91 -35.71 12.66
CA MET A 1 14.83 -36.02 14.10
C MET A 1 13.44 -35.80 14.72
N ALA A 2 12.66 -34.80 14.29
CA ALA A 2 11.29 -34.59 14.80
C ALA A 2 10.31 -35.76 14.55
N ALA A 3 10.47 -36.49 13.44
CA ALA A 3 9.61 -37.63 13.09
C ALA A 3 9.80 -38.85 14.03
N ALA A 4 11.03 -39.09 14.52
CA ALA A 4 11.30 -40.20 15.43
C ALA A 4 10.76 -39.95 16.85
N VAL A 5 10.77 -38.69 17.28
CA VAL A 5 10.18 -38.26 18.57
C VAL A 5 8.64 -38.36 18.51
N LEU A 6 8.04 -38.04 17.37
CA LEU A 6 6.60 -38.17 17.12
C LEU A 6 6.14 -39.64 17.13
N MET A 7 6.95 -40.55 16.61
CA MET A 7 6.65 -41.99 16.61
C MET A 7 6.80 -42.61 18.00
N ALA A 8 7.78 -42.16 18.79
CA ALA A 8 7.98 -42.62 20.16
C ALA A 8 6.87 -42.16 21.13
N LEU A 9 6.31 -40.96 20.92
CA LEU A 9 5.17 -40.46 21.69
C LEU A 9 3.85 -41.14 21.33
N MET A 10 3.70 -41.65 20.10
CA MET A 10 2.52 -42.40 19.65
C MET A 10 2.43 -43.80 20.24
N LEU A 11 3.57 -44.45 20.52
CA LEU A 11 3.60 -45.82 21.06
C LEU A 11 3.50 -45.88 22.60
N SER A 12 3.66 -44.76 23.30
CA SER A 12 3.62 -44.73 24.77
C SER A 12 2.23 -44.45 25.36
N SER A 13 1.18 -44.24 24.54
CA SER A 13 -0.17 -43.93 25.04
C SER A 13 -1.18 -45.08 24.90
N GLU A 14 -0.76 -46.32 25.16
CA GLU A 14 -1.69 -47.47 25.27
C GLU A 14 -2.29 -47.65 26.68
N GLY A 15 -2.00 -46.74 27.62
CA GLY A 15 -2.64 -46.71 28.94
C GLY A 15 -3.51 -45.46 29.12
N SER A 16 -4.82 -45.65 29.18
CA SER A 16 -5.90 -44.66 29.37
C SER A 16 -6.36 -43.95 28.08
N THR A 17 -7.43 -44.49 27.51
CA THR A 17 -8.30 -43.79 26.57
C THR A 17 -9.04 -42.67 27.30
N PRO A 18 -8.78 -41.38 27.03
CA PRO A 18 -9.79 -40.38 27.33
C PRO A 18 -10.95 -40.63 26.37
N SER A 19 -12.18 -40.74 26.90
CA SER A 19 -13.40 -40.91 26.12
C SER A 19 -13.34 -40.07 24.83
N ALA A 20 -13.48 -40.76 23.69
CA ALA A 20 -13.18 -40.29 22.34
C ALA A 20 -13.64 -38.87 21.91
N PRO A 21 -14.68 -38.21 22.48
CA PRO A 21 -15.01 -36.85 22.07
C PRO A 21 -14.04 -35.75 22.57
N ILE A 22 -13.40 -35.92 23.73
CA ILE A 22 -12.72 -34.79 24.40
C ILE A 22 -11.40 -34.41 23.71
N GLY A 23 -10.62 -35.40 23.27
CA GLY A 23 -9.34 -35.17 22.60
C GLY A 23 -9.47 -34.41 21.28
N VAL A 24 -10.50 -34.72 20.48
CA VAL A 24 -10.75 -34.07 19.18
C VAL A 24 -11.09 -32.58 19.35
N ILE A 25 -11.83 -32.24 20.41
CA ILE A 25 -12.23 -30.85 20.71
C ILE A 25 -11.01 -29.98 21.03
N ILE A 26 -10.01 -30.53 21.75
CA ILE A 26 -8.79 -29.81 22.12
C ILE A 26 -7.97 -29.43 20.88
N TYR A 27 -7.90 -30.28 19.87
CA TYR A 27 -7.16 -30.00 18.63
C TYR A 27 -7.92 -29.09 17.66
N MET A 28 -9.24 -29.15 17.62
CA MET A 28 -10.07 -28.31 16.74
C MET A 28 -10.25 -26.87 17.25
N ALA A 29 -10.24 -26.65 18.56
CA ALA A 29 -10.38 -25.34 19.18
C ALA A 29 -9.34 -24.29 18.72
N PRO A 30 -8.01 -24.57 18.66
CA PRO A 30 -7.04 -23.59 18.20
C PRO A 30 -7.13 -23.31 16.70
N ILE A 31 -7.47 -24.33 15.90
CA ILE A 31 -7.63 -24.19 14.44
C ILE A 31 -8.82 -23.30 14.12
N THR A 32 -9.98 -23.58 14.74
CA THR A 32 -11.18 -22.75 14.60
C THR A 32 -10.95 -21.33 15.12
N TYR A 33 -10.24 -21.15 16.24
CA TYR A 33 -9.86 -19.83 16.74
C TYR A 33 -9.01 -19.03 15.74
N LEU A 34 -8.03 -19.67 15.09
CA LEU A 34 -7.21 -19.03 14.06
C LEU A 34 -8.04 -18.65 12.81
N PHE A 35 -8.93 -19.52 12.36
CA PHE A 35 -9.84 -19.23 11.23
C PHE A 35 -10.76 -18.05 11.51
N VAL A 36 -11.35 -17.98 12.70
CA VAL A 36 -12.20 -16.85 13.10
C VAL A 36 -11.38 -15.57 13.19
N ARG A 37 -10.20 -15.61 13.83
CA ARG A 37 -9.36 -14.42 14.03
C ARG A 37 -8.79 -13.86 12.73
N PHE A 38 -8.37 -14.70 11.79
CA PHE A 38 -7.79 -14.26 10.51
C PHE A 38 -8.82 -14.04 9.40
N GLY A 39 -9.94 -14.78 9.39
CA GLY A 39 -10.94 -14.70 8.33
C GLY A 39 -11.95 -13.55 8.52
N VAL A 40 -12.42 -13.34 9.75
CA VAL A 40 -13.55 -12.43 10.02
C VAL A 40 -13.16 -10.96 9.90
N GLY A 41 -11.93 -10.58 10.27
CA GLY A 41 -11.44 -9.20 10.17
C GLY A 41 -11.43 -8.66 8.74
N ASN A 42 -10.90 -9.45 7.79
CA ASN A 42 -10.79 -9.04 6.39
C ASN A 42 -12.16 -8.87 5.72
N VAL A 43 -13.14 -9.69 6.09
CA VAL A 43 -14.50 -9.62 5.54
C VAL A 43 -15.27 -8.43 6.13
N LEU A 44 -15.18 -8.21 7.44
CA LEU A 44 -15.78 -7.04 8.10
C LEU A 44 -15.22 -5.73 7.55
N ASP A 45 -13.92 -5.65 7.32
CA ASP A 45 -13.28 -4.46 6.77
C ASP A 45 -13.71 -4.19 5.32
N TYR A 46 -13.90 -5.24 4.52
CA TYR A 46 -14.46 -5.11 3.16
C TYR A 46 -15.89 -4.54 3.19
N PHE A 47 -16.76 -5.06 4.07
CA PHE A 47 -18.13 -4.58 4.19
C PHE A 47 -18.23 -3.15 4.72
N LYS A 48 -17.43 -2.81 5.76
CA LYS A 48 -17.36 -1.44 6.29
C LYS A 48 -16.94 -0.44 5.21
N ARG A 49 -15.92 -0.76 4.42
CA ARG A 49 -15.46 0.10 3.30
C ARG A 49 -16.53 0.29 2.24
N LYS A 50 -17.30 -0.76 1.91
CA LYS A 50 -18.39 -0.71 0.92
C LYS A 50 -19.61 0.08 1.39
N GLN A 51 -19.88 0.06 2.70
CA GLN A 51 -20.99 0.81 3.28
C GLN A 51 -20.64 2.29 3.48
N LEU A 52 -19.40 2.55 3.92
CA LEU A 52 -18.84 3.89 4.02
C LEU A 52 -18.77 4.58 2.65
N SER A 53 -18.35 3.85 1.60
CA SER A 53 -18.35 4.41 0.24
C SER A 53 -19.77 4.67 -0.26
N LYS A 54 -20.77 3.83 0.03
CA LYS A 54 -22.17 4.10 -0.37
C LYS A 54 -22.78 5.35 0.26
N GLN A 55 -22.36 5.72 1.48
CA GLN A 55 -22.88 6.91 2.17
C GLN A 55 -22.09 8.17 1.80
N ILE A 56 -20.77 8.06 1.69
CA ILE A 56 -19.90 9.21 1.39
C ILE A 56 -19.90 9.56 -0.11
N LEU A 57 -19.98 8.58 -1.00
CA LEU A 57 -19.95 8.81 -2.46
C LEU A 57 -21.09 9.69 -2.99
N PRO A 58 -22.37 9.58 -2.55
CA PRO A 58 -23.41 10.50 -2.98
C PRO A 58 -23.19 11.92 -2.45
N GLU A 59 -22.62 12.08 -1.25
CA GLU A 59 -22.26 13.40 -0.72
C GLU A 59 -21.09 14.02 -1.49
N LEU A 60 -20.05 13.24 -1.80
CA LEU A 60 -18.94 13.66 -2.65
C LEU A 60 -19.42 14.03 -4.07
N ARG A 61 -20.36 13.27 -4.63
CA ARG A 61 -20.98 13.60 -5.93
C ARG A 61 -21.77 14.90 -5.88
N LYS A 62 -22.58 15.11 -4.82
CA LYS A 62 -23.33 16.37 -4.64
C LYS A 62 -22.39 17.55 -4.44
N LEU A 63 -21.32 17.37 -3.67
CA LEU A 63 -20.30 18.40 -3.45
C LEU A 63 -19.53 18.70 -4.74
N SER A 64 -19.15 17.68 -5.50
CA SER A 64 -18.52 17.82 -6.82
C SER A 64 -19.45 18.50 -7.82
N ALA A 65 -20.75 18.19 -7.81
CA ALA A 65 -21.73 18.86 -8.67
C ALA A 65 -21.86 20.34 -8.33
N LYS A 66 -21.90 20.70 -7.03
CA LYS A 66 -21.88 22.10 -6.58
C LYS A 66 -20.58 22.82 -6.96
N MET A 67 -19.45 22.14 -6.86
CA MET A 67 -18.18 22.70 -7.35
C MET A 67 -18.20 22.94 -8.86
N ASN A 68 -18.78 22.03 -9.63
CA ASN A 68 -18.89 22.18 -11.08
C ASN A 68 -19.81 23.34 -11.46
N THR A 69 -20.95 23.51 -10.79
CA THR A 69 -21.83 24.66 -11.07
C THR A 69 -21.16 26.00 -10.73
N ILE A 70 -20.40 26.06 -9.64
CA ILE A 70 -19.60 27.25 -9.29
C ILE A 70 -18.47 27.47 -10.31
N ALA A 71 -17.85 26.39 -10.79
CA ALA A 71 -16.80 26.45 -11.80
C ALA A 71 -17.34 26.95 -13.16
N ASP A 72 -18.53 26.52 -13.55
CA ASP A 72 -19.22 26.93 -14.77
C ASP A 72 -19.66 28.41 -14.71
N GLU A 73 -20.11 28.88 -13.54
CA GLU A 73 -20.38 30.31 -13.33
C GLU A 73 -19.10 31.14 -13.39
N LEU A 74 -17.99 30.65 -12.81
CA LEU A 74 -16.67 31.29 -12.93
C LEU A 74 -16.11 31.24 -14.35
N ASP A 75 -16.45 30.24 -15.16
CA ASP A 75 -16.01 30.11 -16.57
C ASP A 75 -16.37 31.34 -17.40
N SER A 76 -17.55 31.92 -17.13
CA SER A 76 -18.00 33.14 -17.80
C SER A 76 -17.20 34.40 -17.43
N PHE A 77 -16.42 34.38 -16.35
CA PHE A 77 -15.69 35.54 -15.81
C PHE A 77 -14.17 35.35 -15.72
N THR A 78 -13.62 34.16 -15.98
CA THR A 78 -12.22 33.85 -15.66
C THR A 78 -11.31 33.70 -16.88
N ILE A 79 -10.20 34.44 -16.84
CA ILE A 79 -9.11 34.40 -17.83
C ILE A 79 -8.29 33.09 -17.73
N LEU A 80 -8.44 32.34 -16.62
CA LEU A 80 -7.69 31.13 -16.31
C LEU A 80 -8.37 29.86 -16.88
N PRO A 81 -7.65 29.00 -17.61
CA PRO A 81 -8.16 27.71 -18.08
C PRO A 81 -8.58 26.77 -16.93
N GLN A 82 -9.60 25.95 -17.17
CA GLN A 82 -10.19 25.03 -16.17
C GLN A 82 -9.15 24.14 -15.45
N ARG A 83 -8.11 23.67 -16.16
CA ARG A 83 -7.01 22.85 -15.61
C ARG A 83 -6.26 23.53 -14.44
N TYR A 84 -6.22 24.86 -14.42
CA TYR A 84 -5.50 25.65 -13.41
C TYR A 84 -6.41 26.24 -12.34
N ARG A 85 -7.70 25.88 -12.33
CA ARG A 85 -8.68 26.32 -11.30
C ARG A 85 -8.71 25.42 -10.07
N THR A 86 -7.63 24.69 -9.82
CA THR A 86 -7.46 23.97 -8.56
C THR A 86 -6.91 24.92 -7.51
N ILE A 87 -7.27 24.73 -6.24
CA ILE A 87 -6.81 25.58 -5.12
C ILE A 87 -5.28 25.74 -5.16
N HIS A 88 -4.56 24.63 -5.38
CA HIS A 88 -3.11 24.61 -5.45
C HIS A 88 -2.54 25.41 -6.63
N ALA A 89 -3.15 25.30 -7.82
CA ALA A 89 -2.70 26.03 -9.00
C ALA A 89 -2.97 27.54 -8.88
N VAL A 90 -4.15 27.92 -8.39
CA VAL A 90 -4.52 29.34 -8.17
C VAL A 90 -3.59 29.99 -7.14
N ASP A 91 -3.33 29.32 -6.03
CA ASP A 91 -2.42 29.82 -4.99
C ASP A 91 -0.98 29.95 -5.52
N SER A 92 -0.48 28.95 -6.24
CA SER A 92 0.87 28.99 -6.82
C SER A 92 1.01 30.12 -7.85
N ILE A 93 0.07 30.21 -8.80
CA ILE A 93 0.07 31.25 -9.85
C ILE A 93 -0.07 32.65 -9.22
N GLY A 94 -0.97 32.80 -8.25
CA GLY A 94 -1.13 34.04 -7.49
C GLY A 94 0.17 34.45 -6.79
N ASN A 95 0.83 33.50 -6.11
CA ASN A 95 2.12 33.72 -5.47
C ASN A 95 3.21 34.12 -6.46
N TYR A 96 3.24 33.57 -7.67
CA TYR A 96 4.23 33.96 -8.68
C TYR A 96 4.01 35.40 -9.17
N LEU A 97 2.76 35.81 -9.35
CA LEU A 97 2.42 37.18 -9.77
C LEU A 97 2.67 38.20 -8.64
N VAL A 98 2.23 37.90 -7.41
CA VAL A 98 2.43 38.79 -6.25
C VAL A 98 3.90 39.01 -5.95
N ASN A 99 4.71 37.96 -6.02
CA ASN A 99 6.16 38.04 -5.79
C ASN A 99 6.96 38.51 -7.01
N LYS A 100 6.29 38.94 -8.10
CA LYS A 100 6.92 39.36 -9.37
C LYS A 100 7.91 38.34 -9.94
N ARG A 101 7.65 37.05 -9.71
CA ARG A 101 8.41 35.94 -10.32
C ARG A 101 7.98 35.68 -11.76
N ALA A 102 6.78 36.15 -12.11
CA ALA A 102 6.23 36.18 -13.44
C ALA A 102 5.59 37.55 -13.66
N ASP A 103 5.80 38.13 -14.84
CA ASP A 103 5.23 39.42 -15.21
C ASP A 103 3.86 39.24 -15.88
N THR A 104 3.61 38.05 -16.45
CA THR A 104 2.36 37.73 -17.13
C THR A 104 1.74 36.44 -16.61
N LEU A 105 0.42 36.30 -16.80
CA LEU A 105 -0.29 35.06 -16.48
C LEU A 105 0.30 33.85 -17.23
N LYS A 106 0.72 34.04 -18.48
CA LYS A 106 1.37 32.99 -19.29
C LYS A 106 2.65 32.49 -18.63
N GLU A 107 3.51 33.40 -18.18
CA GLU A 107 4.74 33.04 -17.47
C GLU A 107 4.46 32.36 -16.14
N ALA A 108 3.47 32.83 -15.38
CA ALA A 108 3.08 32.21 -14.13
C ALA A 108 2.57 30.77 -14.33
N ILE A 109 1.80 30.53 -15.39
CA ILE A 109 1.36 29.18 -15.78
C ILE A 109 2.55 28.32 -16.19
N ASN A 110 3.47 28.84 -17.01
CA ASN A 110 4.67 28.10 -17.42
C ASN A 110 5.52 27.68 -16.21
N LEU A 111 5.72 28.58 -15.25
CA LEU A 111 6.44 28.28 -14.01
C LEU A 111 5.75 27.19 -13.19
N TYR A 112 4.42 27.25 -13.12
CA TYR A 112 3.63 26.22 -12.44
C TYR A 112 3.79 24.85 -13.11
N GLU A 113 3.70 24.78 -14.44
CA GLU A 113 3.87 23.53 -15.19
C GLU A 113 5.28 22.97 -15.03
N ASP A 114 6.32 23.81 -15.12
CA ASP A 114 7.71 23.39 -14.92
C ASP A 114 7.93 22.84 -13.50
N GLN A 115 7.37 23.50 -12.48
CA GLN A 115 7.44 23.00 -11.11
C GLN A 115 6.73 21.64 -10.95
N LEU A 116 5.54 21.48 -11.55
CA LEU A 116 4.79 20.22 -11.52
C LEU A 116 5.57 19.09 -12.22
N HIS A 117 6.18 19.39 -13.38
CA HIS A 117 7.03 18.44 -14.09
C HIS A 117 8.23 18.02 -13.25
N LYS A 118 8.94 18.96 -12.62
CA LYS A 118 10.06 18.66 -11.71
C LYS A 118 9.64 17.80 -10.53
N GLN A 119 8.50 18.11 -9.91
CA GLN A 119 7.96 17.30 -8.79
C GLN A 119 7.64 15.86 -9.22
N ASN A 120 7.08 15.69 -10.42
CA ASN A 120 6.79 14.35 -10.95
C ASN A 120 8.08 13.59 -11.29
N GLN A 121 9.08 14.25 -11.85
CA GLN A 121 10.40 13.65 -12.11
C GLN A 121 11.08 13.21 -10.82
N LEU A 122 11.11 14.06 -9.79
CA LEU A 122 11.68 13.73 -8.49
C LEU A 122 10.98 12.52 -7.85
N ARG A 123 9.65 12.46 -7.93
CA ARG A 123 8.88 11.31 -7.43
C ARG A 123 9.23 10.02 -8.16
N ASN A 124 9.32 10.06 -9.48
CA ASN A 124 9.70 8.90 -10.29
C ASN A 124 11.13 8.45 -9.97
N GLN A 125 12.07 9.39 -9.82
CA GLN A 125 13.43 9.08 -9.41
C GLN A 125 13.49 8.41 -8.02
N GLN A 126 12.71 8.90 -7.06
CA GLN A 126 12.62 8.28 -5.73
C GLN A 126 12.10 6.85 -5.80
N LEU A 127 11.09 6.58 -6.63
CA LEU A 127 10.58 5.23 -6.85
C LEU A 127 11.65 4.31 -7.45
N HIS A 128 12.40 4.78 -8.44
CA HIS A 128 13.51 4.01 -9.01
C HIS A 128 14.63 3.74 -8.00
N ILE A 129 14.98 4.72 -7.16
CA ILE A 129 15.97 4.54 -6.10
C ILE A 129 15.51 3.49 -5.09
N GLN A 130 14.23 3.53 -4.69
CA GLN A 130 13.67 2.53 -3.78
C GLN A 130 13.71 1.13 -4.39
N GLN A 131 13.34 0.99 -5.66
CA GLN A 131 13.42 -0.28 -6.39
C GLN A 131 14.86 -0.79 -6.49
N ASN A 132 15.80 0.07 -6.86
CA ASN A 132 17.22 -0.28 -6.96
C ASN A 132 17.78 -0.73 -5.60
N ASN A 133 17.42 -0.04 -4.52
CA ASN A 133 17.83 -0.43 -3.18
C ASN A 133 17.29 -1.80 -2.79
N HIS A 134 16.05 -2.11 -3.17
CA HIS A 134 15.46 -3.43 -2.94
C HIS A 134 16.21 -4.53 -3.72
N ILE A 135 16.51 -4.29 -5.00
CA ILE A 135 17.27 -5.21 -5.85
C ILE A 135 18.69 -5.44 -5.29
N ILE A 136 19.36 -4.38 -4.84
CA ILE A 136 20.70 -4.49 -4.22
C ILE A 136 20.64 -5.34 -2.95
N GLN A 137 19.61 -5.18 -2.13
CA GLN A 137 19.42 -6.01 -0.93
C GLN A 137 19.21 -7.47 -1.30
N GLN A 138 18.35 -7.76 -2.27
CA GLN A 138 18.12 -9.12 -2.77
C GLN A 138 19.41 -9.76 -3.30
N ASN A 139 20.18 -9.01 -4.11
CA ASN A 139 21.46 -9.47 -4.64
C ASN A 139 22.47 -9.76 -3.52
N ARG A 140 22.52 -8.93 -2.46
CA ARG A 140 23.38 -9.18 -1.29
C ARG A 140 23.01 -10.48 -0.58
N GLU A 141 21.73 -10.72 -0.36
CA GLU A 141 21.27 -11.96 0.28
C GLU A 141 21.54 -13.19 -0.61
N MET A 142 21.32 -13.07 -1.92
CA MET A 142 21.66 -14.13 -2.88
C MET A 142 23.15 -14.47 -2.86
N ILE A 143 24.04 -13.47 -2.83
CA ILE A 143 25.48 -13.69 -2.75
C ILE A 143 25.87 -14.38 -1.43
N LYS A 144 25.27 -13.98 -0.31
CA LYS A 144 25.52 -14.64 0.99
C LYS A 144 25.09 -16.11 0.94
N ALA A 145 23.89 -16.40 0.42
CA ALA A 145 23.40 -17.76 0.26
C ALA A 145 24.32 -18.59 -0.66
N GLN A 146 24.77 -18.02 -1.78
CA GLN A 146 25.68 -18.69 -2.71
C GLN A 146 27.03 -19.03 -2.06
N LYS A 147 27.58 -18.11 -1.25
CA LYS A 147 28.83 -18.36 -0.50
C LYS A 147 28.67 -19.51 0.50
N ILE A 148 27.54 -19.59 1.21
CA ILE A 148 27.24 -20.67 2.15
C ILE A 148 27.10 -22.01 1.42
N THR A 149 26.40 -22.02 0.28
CA THR A 149 26.27 -23.24 -0.54
C THR A 149 27.63 -23.71 -1.05
N ASN A 150 28.45 -22.79 -1.58
CA ASN A 150 29.78 -23.13 -2.10
C ASN A 150 30.71 -23.65 -0.99
N SER A 151 30.67 -23.07 0.21
CA SER A 151 31.46 -23.60 1.32
C SER A 151 30.99 -24.99 1.74
N ARG A 152 29.67 -25.24 1.76
CA ARG A 152 29.11 -26.56 2.08
C ARG A 152 29.49 -27.65 1.08
N LEU A 153 29.44 -27.35 -0.22
CA LEU A 153 29.86 -28.29 -1.27
C LEU A 153 31.32 -28.71 -1.10
N ARG A 154 32.20 -27.73 -0.82
CA ARG A 154 33.62 -27.99 -0.58
C ARG A 154 33.89 -28.92 0.61
N TRP A 155 33.02 -28.92 1.62
CA TRP A 155 33.12 -29.84 2.76
C TRP A 155 32.58 -31.25 2.47
N LEU A 156 31.76 -31.44 1.43
CA LEU A 156 31.21 -32.75 1.04
C LEU A 156 32.11 -33.50 0.05
N ASP A 157 33.00 -32.80 -0.66
CA ASP A 157 33.94 -33.37 -1.62
C ASP A 157 35.27 -33.88 -0.97
N ILE A 158 35.37 -33.86 0.36
CA ILE A 158 36.51 -34.40 1.17
C ILE A 158 36.00 -35.58 1.98
#